data_AF-A0AAD6HXK4-F1
#
_entry.id   AF-A0AAD6HXK4-F1
#
_cell.length_a   1.000
_cell.length_b   1.000
_cell.length_c   1.000
_cell.angle_alpha   90.00
_cell.angle_beta   90.00
_cell.angle_gamma   90.00
#
_symmetry.space_group_name_H-M   'P 1'
#
loop_
_entity.id
_entity.type
_entity.pdbx_description
1 polymer ?
#
loop_
_entity_poly.entity_id
_entity_poly.type
_entity_poly.pdbx_seq_one_letter_code
_entity_poly.pdbx_strand_id
1 'polypeptide(L)'
;MGRTLFDPDEVVEKNGDKPTMSIAQLEKVVEKINNGSPDKPVEAHKSIPDPWEEDKMDMSCLEHDSVDHEPDFKADAQYSQSMGPNNDFGVPTFENKGMDISEAATPHQEARQKP
;
A
#
# COMPACT_ATOMS: atom_id res chain seq x y z
N MET A 1 7.92 6.03 20.40
CA MET A 1 8.35 4.62 20.57
C MET A 1 7.23 3.73 20.03
N GLY A 2 7.55 2.58 19.42
CA GLY A 2 6.61 1.78 18.59
C GLY A 2 7.07 1.53 17.15
N ARG A 3 8.32 1.87 16.81
CA ARG A 3 8.93 1.58 15.49
C ARG A 3 9.75 0.29 15.49
N THR A 4 10.16 -0.17 16.66
CA THR A 4 11.04 -1.31 16.87
C THR A 4 10.38 -2.32 17.80
N LEU A 5 10.74 -3.60 17.65
CA LEU A 5 10.23 -4.68 18.51
C LEU A 5 10.73 -4.58 19.95
N PHE A 6 11.96 -4.08 20.12
CA PHE A 6 12.58 -3.78 21.40
C PHE A 6 13.03 -2.33 21.39
N ASP A 7 12.99 -1.69 22.56
CA ASP A 7 13.47 -0.32 22.70
C ASP A 7 15.00 -0.29 22.56
N PRO A 8 15.59 0.50 21.64
CA PRO A 8 17.04 0.64 21.53
C PRO A 8 17.71 1.06 22.84
N ASP A 9 17.06 1.91 23.62
CA ASP A 9 17.62 2.40 24.89
C ASP A 9 17.71 1.25 25.91
N GLU A 10 16.68 0.40 25.97
CA GLU A 10 16.68 -0.80 26.82
C GLU A 10 17.73 -1.83 26.37
N VAL A 11 17.90 -2.02 25.05
CA VAL A 11 18.94 -2.89 24.49
C VAL A 11 20.34 -2.41 24.88
N VAL A 12 20.59 -1.11 24.84
CA VAL A 12 21.88 -0.53 25.22
C VAL A 12 22.13 -0.67 26.73
N GLU A 13 21.11 -0.41 27.56
CA GLU A 13 21.19 -0.57 29.03
C GLU A 13 21.53 -2.02 29.40
N LYS A 14 20.83 -3.00 28.82
CA LYS A 14 21.08 -4.43 29.08
C LYS A 14 22.40 -4.96 28.50
N ASN A 15 23.02 -4.21 27.60
CA ASN A 15 24.35 -4.50 27.03
C ASN A 15 25.49 -3.70 27.71
N GLY A 16 25.23 -3.12 28.89
CA GLY A 16 26.24 -2.39 29.66
C GLY A 16 26.60 -1.03 29.05
N ASP A 17 25.57 -0.28 28.66
CA ASP A 17 25.65 1.08 28.09
C ASP A 17 26.44 1.16 26.78
N LYS A 18 26.52 0.04 26.04
CA LYS A 18 27.20 -0.06 24.75
C LYS A 18 26.26 -0.56 23.68
N PRO A 19 26.31 -0.01 22.46
CA PRO A 19 25.53 -0.53 21.34
C PRO A 19 25.98 -1.95 20.97
N THR A 20 25.05 -2.78 20.53
CA THR A 20 25.34 -4.09 19.96
C THR A 20 25.91 -3.93 18.55
N MET A 21 27.02 -4.60 18.25
CA MET A 21 27.71 -4.51 16.95
C MET A 21 27.45 -5.72 16.05
N SER A 22 26.70 -6.71 16.54
CA SER A 22 26.43 -7.98 15.88
C SER A 22 25.02 -8.47 16.22
N ILE A 23 24.39 -9.19 15.28
CA ILE A 23 23.07 -9.80 15.49
C ILE A 23 23.07 -10.80 16.65
N ALA A 24 24.16 -11.55 16.83
CA ALA A 24 24.29 -12.52 17.92
C ALA A 24 24.42 -11.86 19.31
N GLN A 25 24.91 -10.62 19.35
CA GLN A 25 24.90 -9.82 20.58
C GLN A 25 23.49 -9.32 20.86
N LEU A 26 22.78 -8.86 19.83
CA LEU A 26 21.39 -8.44 19.95
C LEU A 26 20.51 -9.57 20.47
N GLU A 27 20.59 -10.78 19.91
CA GLU A 27 19.80 -11.94 20.35
C GLU A 27 20.01 -12.24 21.85
N LYS A 28 21.27 -12.28 22.32
CA LYS A 28 21.58 -12.51 23.74
C LYS A 28 21.10 -11.40 24.68
N VAL A 29 21.04 -10.17 24.19
CA VAL A 29 20.55 -9.03 24.97
C VAL A 29 19.03 -9.06 25.00
N VAL A 30 18.40 -9.37 23.87
CA VAL A 30 16.96 -9.54 23.72
C VAL A 30 16.44 -10.70 24.57
N GLU A 31 17.18 -11.81 24.72
CA GLU A 31 16.81 -12.87 25.68
C GLU A 31 16.68 -12.35 27.13
N LYS A 32 17.42 -11.30 27.49
CA LYS A 32 17.33 -10.66 28.82
C LYS A 32 16.17 -9.67 28.92
N ILE A 33 15.59 -9.26 27.79
CA ILE A 33 14.49 -8.31 27.68
C ILE A 33 13.21 -9.09 27.36
N ASN A 34 12.28 -9.14 28.31
CA ASN A 34 11.00 -9.87 28.14
C ASN A 34 11.18 -11.30 27.61
N ASN A 35 12.26 -11.96 28.02
CA ASN A 35 12.57 -13.35 27.68
C ASN A 35 12.65 -13.61 26.15
N GLY A 36 13.02 -12.59 25.38
CA GLY A 36 13.10 -12.64 23.93
C GLY A 36 11.77 -12.47 23.19
N SER A 37 10.66 -12.24 23.91
CA SER A 37 9.35 -11.99 23.29
C SER A 37 9.05 -10.49 23.26
N PRO A 38 8.85 -9.89 22.06
CA PRO A 38 8.41 -8.51 21.99
C PRO A 38 6.96 -8.36 22.46
N ASP A 39 6.61 -7.16 22.92
CA ASP A 39 5.25 -6.84 23.32
C ASP A 39 4.31 -6.93 22.12
N LYS A 40 3.09 -7.43 22.38
CA LYS A 40 2.07 -7.50 21.35
C LYS A 40 1.62 -6.08 20.98
N PRO A 41 1.27 -5.83 19.70
CA PRO A 41 0.62 -4.60 19.33
C PRO A 41 -0.62 -4.37 20.19
N VAL A 42 -0.81 -3.12 20.63
CA VAL A 42 -2.02 -2.73 21.33
C VAL A 42 -3.23 -2.87 20.39
N GLU A 43 -4.36 -3.32 20.94
CA GLU A 43 -5.61 -3.43 20.20
C GLU A 43 -6.05 -2.07 19.65
N ALA A 44 -6.74 -2.09 18.51
CA ALA A 44 -7.31 -0.88 17.94
C ALA A 44 -8.28 -0.23 18.95
N HIS A 45 -8.24 1.10 19.03
CA HIS A 45 -9.19 1.84 19.86
C HIS A 45 -10.61 1.65 19.31
N LYS A 46 -11.58 1.47 20.22
CA LYS A 46 -12.98 1.20 19.83
C LYS A 46 -13.71 2.44 19.32
N SER A 47 -13.28 3.62 19.74
CA SER A 47 -13.89 4.89 19.37
C SER A 47 -12.90 6.02 19.66
N ILE A 48 -12.92 7.02 18.79
CA ILE A 48 -12.27 8.32 19.02
C ILE A 48 -13.41 9.29 19.40
N PRO A 49 -13.26 10.11 20.45
CA PRO A 49 -14.23 11.16 20.75
C PRO A 49 -14.36 12.12 19.56
N ASP A 50 -15.57 12.58 19.27
CA ASP A 50 -15.79 13.58 18.22
C ASP A 50 -14.96 14.83 18.56
N PRO A 51 -14.08 15.29 17.64
CA PRO A 51 -13.30 16.50 17.90
C PRO A 51 -14.16 17.75 18.08
N TRP A 52 -15.35 17.82 17.47
CA TRP A 52 -16.24 18.99 17.53
C TRP A 52 -17.63 18.61 18.05
N GLU A 53 -18.31 19.58 18.65
CA GLU A 53 -19.71 19.43 19.03
C GLU A 53 -20.59 19.49 17.76
N GLU A 54 -21.67 18.72 17.72
CA GLU A 54 -22.59 18.62 16.55
C GLU A 54 -23.01 20.01 16.04
N ASP A 55 -23.28 20.96 16.95
CA ASP A 55 -23.68 22.33 16.63
C ASP A 55 -22.64 23.12 15.81
N LYS A 56 -21.35 22.79 15.93
CA LYS A 56 -20.27 23.46 15.18
C LYS A 56 -20.06 22.87 13.79
N MET A 57 -20.56 21.66 13.56
CA MET A 57 -20.51 20.96 12.28
C MET A 57 -21.76 21.16 11.44
N ASP A 58 -22.74 21.91 11.95
CA ASP A 58 -23.95 22.21 11.22
C ASP A 58 -23.68 23.19 10.05
N MET A 59 -23.64 22.63 8.85
CA MET A 59 -23.51 23.39 7.60
C MET A 59 -24.87 23.74 6.98
N SER A 60 -25.97 23.61 7.72
CA SER A 60 -27.32 24.03 7.27
C SER A 60 -27.41 25.51 6.88
N CYS A 61 -26.49 26.33 7.40
CA CYS A 61 -26.40 27.76 7.10
C CYS A 61 -25.66 28.07 5.77
N LEU A 62 -25.09 27.07 5.10
CA LEU A 62 -24.36 27.25 3.85
C LEU A 62 -25.29 27.04 2.65
N GLU A 63 -25.49 28.07 1.84
CA GLU A 63 -26.21 27.93 0.57
C GLU A 63 -25.31 27.30 -0.50
N HIS A 64 -25.81 26.25 -1.16
CA HIS A 64 -25.13 25.60 -2.27
C HIS A 64 -25.56 26.25 -3.59
N ASP A 65 -24.67 27.05 -4.18
CA ASP A 65 -24.85 27.53 -5.56
C ASP A 65 -24.66 26.35 -6.53
N SER A 66 -25.75 25.64 -6.82
CA SER A 66 -25.76 24.72 -7.94
C SER A 66 -25.70 25.54 -9.23
N VAL A 67 -24.53 25.57 -9.86
CA VAL A 67 -24.42 26.11 -11.22
C VAL A 67 -25.28 25.23 -12.11
N ASP A 68 -26.33 25.82 -12.70
CA ASP A 68 -27.27 25.17 -13.61
C ASP A 68 -26.57 24.92 -14.97
N HIS A 69 -25.50 24.14 -14.94
CA HIS A 69 -24.75 23.75 -16.13
C HIS A 69 -25.35 22.44 -16.62
N GLU A 70 -26.17 22.54 -17.68
CA GLU A 70 -26.42 21.41 -18.55
C GLU A 70 -25.05 20.95 -19.08
N PRO A 71 -24.59 19.73 -18.77
CA PRO A 71 -23.31 19.27 -19.25
C PRO A 71 -23.35 19.20 -20.78
N ASP A 72 -22.56 20.03 -21.44
CA ASP A 72 -22.41 20.04 -22.90
C ASP A 72 -21.64 18.79 -23.34
N PHE A 73 -22.29 17.63 -23.25
CA PHE A 73 -21.80 16.38 -23.81
C PHE A 73 -21.88 16.46 -25.33
N LYS A 74 -21.00 17.24 -25.95
CA LYS A 74 -20.76 17.08 -27.38
C LYS A 74 -20.12 15.71 -27.57
N ALA A 75 -20.51 15.02 -28.63
CA ALA A 75 -19.89 13.74 -28.99
C ALA A 75 -18.39 13.95 -29.21
N ASP A 76 -17.59 13.66 -28.19
CA ASP A 76 -16.16 13.93 -28.18
C ASP A 76 -15.43 12.96 -29.12
N ALA A 77 -15.24 13.40 -30.36
CA ALA A 77 -14.37 12.72 -31.33
C ALA A 77 -12.87 12.87 -31.00
N GLN A 78 -12.52 13.53 -29.89
CA GLN A 78 -11.13 13.77 -29.49
C GLN A 78 -10.37 12.47 -29.21
N TYR A 79 -11.07 11.45 -28.72
CA TYR A 79 -10.47 10.15 -28.38
C TYR A 79 -10.38 9.18 -29.57
N SER A 80 -10.92 9.55 -30.73
CA SER A 80 -10.87 8.71 -31.95
C SER A 80 -9.43 8.44 -32.41
N GLN A 81 -8.50 9.37 -32.14
CA GLN A 81 -7.08 9.20 -32.48
C GLN A 81 -6.35 8.23 -31.55
N SER A 82 -6.88 7.97 -30.36
CA SER A 82 -6.27 7.08 -29.36
C SER A 82 -6.88 5.67 -29.37
N MET A 83 -7.84 5.43 -30.26
CA MET A 83 -8.42 4.10 -30.44
C MET A 83 -7.43 3.18 -31.15
N GLY A 84 -7.46 1.90 -30.78
CA GLY A 84 -6.75 0.83 -31.45
C GLY A 84 -7.24 0.63 -32.89
N PRO A 85 -6.55 -0.21 -33.68
CA PRO A 85 -6.85 -0.42 -35.10
C PRO A 85 -8.30 -0.80 -35.43
N ASN A 86 -9.00 -1.42 -34.47
CA ASN A 86 -10.41 -1.83 -34.61
C ASN A 86 -11.41 -0.81 -34.03
N ASN A 87 -10.99 0.43 -33.78
CA ASN A 87 -11.76 1.44 -33.05
C ASN A 87 -12.15 1.01 -31.62
N ASP A 88 -11.30 0.22 -30.96
CA ASP A 88 -11.48 -0.22 -29.57
C ASP A 88 -10.40 0.36 -28.64
N PHE A 89 -10.61 0.27 -27.33
CA PHE A 89 -9.60 0.60 -26.31
C PHE A 89 -9.05 -0.67 -25.64
N GLY A 90 -9.05 -1.78 -26.38
CA GLY A 90 -8.59 -3.08 -25.88
C GLY A 90 -7.07 -3.16 -25.75
N VAL A 91 -6.59 -4.13 -24.98
CA VAL A 91 -5.16 -4.45 -24.92
C VAL A 91 -4.71 -4.91 -26.32
N PRO A 92 -3.65 -4.33 -26.92
CA PRO A 92 -3.19 -4.73 -28.25
C PRO A 92 -2.83 -6.22 -28.32
N THR A 93 -3.41 -6.94 -29.29
CA THR A 93 -3.15 -8.36 -29.53
C THR A 93 -1.78 -8.60 -30.17
N PHE A 94 -1.31 -9.85 -30.20
CA PHE A 94 -0.06 -10.23 -30.86
C PHE A 94 -0.09 -9.96 -32.37
N GLU A 95 -1.23 -10.23 -33.01
CA GLU A 95 -1.48 -9.90 -34.43
C GLU A 95 -1.38 -8.39 -34.68
N ASN A 96 -1.95 -7.56 -33.79
CA ASN A 96 -1.85 -6.09 -33.88
C ASN A 96 -0.39 -5.60 -33.74
N LYS A 97 0.48 -6.39 -33.12
CA LYS A 97 1.92 -6.10 -32.97
C LYS A 97 2.78 -6.77 -34.05
N GLY A 98 2.18 -7.50 -35.01
CA GLY A 98 2.91 -8.22 -36.05
C GLY A 98 3.77 -9.37 -35.55
N MET A 99 3.42 -9.95 -34.40
CA MET A 99 4.13 -11.07 -33.77
C MET A 99 3.31 -12.34 -33.88
N ASP A 100 3.96 -13.47 -34.19
CA ASP A 100 3.33 -14.78 -34.11
C ASP A 100 3.37 -15.29 -32.66
N ILE A 101 2.25 -15.86 -32.19
CA ILE A 101 2.13 -16.35 -30.81
C ILE A 101 3.17 -17.45 -30.51
N SER A 102 3.59 -18.22 -31.53
CA SER A 102 4.62 -19.24 -31.37
C SER A 102 6.02 -18.69 -31.04
N GLU A 103 6.28 -17.42 -31.35
CA GLU A 103 7.55 -16.75 -31.05
C GLU A 103 7.59 -16.15 -29.63
N ALA A 104 6.42 -16.00 -28.98
CA ALA A 104 6.30 -15.49 -27.61
C ALA A 104 6.43 -16.59 -26.53
N ALA A 105 6.97 -17.76 -26.90
CA ALA A 105 7.25 -18.85 -25.96
C ALA A 105 8.69 -18.74 -25.44
N THR A 106 8.86 -18.43 -24.16
CA THR A 106 10.18 -18.51 -23.52
C THR A 106 10.58 -19.97 -23.29
N PRO A 107 11.87 -20.35 -23.40
CA PRO A 107 12.33 -21.73 -23.20
C PRO A 107 12.14 -22.31 -21.78
N HIS A 108 11.63 -21.53 -20.83
CA HIS A 108 11.53 -21.94 -19.44
C HIS A 108 10.31 -22.85 -19.22
N GLN A 109 10.54 -24.17 -19.22
CA GLN A 109 9.63 -25.14 -18.62
C GLN A 109 10.05 -25.36 -17.17
N GLU A 110 9.22 -24.95 -16.23
CA GLU A 110 9.44 -25.16 -14.81
C GLU A 110 9.54 -26.67 -14.54
N ALA A 111 10.69 -27.13 -14.05
CA ALA A 111 10.85 -28.49 -13.58
C ALA A 111 9.98 -28.69 -12.33
N ARG A 112 8.75 -29.21 -12.52
CA ARG A 112 7.94 -29.79 -11.44
C ARG A 112 8.77 -30.85 -10.72
N GLN A 113 9.30 -30.54 -9.55
CA GLN A 113 9.70 -31.57 -8.60
C GLN A 113 8.43 -32.27 -8.12
N LYS A 114 8.35 -33.58 -8.39
CA LYS A 114 7.32 -34.48 -7.85
C LYS A 114 7.59 -34.74 -6.35
N PRO A 115 6.55 -35.14 -5.59
CA PRO A 115 6.54 -35.16 -4.13
C PRO A 115 7.49 -36.18 -3.51
#